data_AF-A0A7X9YA42-F1
#
_entry.id   AF-A0A7X9YA42-F1
#
_cell.length_a   1.000
_cell.length_b   1.000
_cell.length_c   1.000
_cell.angle_alpha   90.00
_cell.angle_beta   90.00
_cell.angle_gamma   90.00
#
_symmetry.space_group_name_H-M   'P 1'
#
loop_
_entity.id
_entity.type
_entity.pdbx_description
1 polymer ?
#
loop_
_entity_poly.entity_id
_entity_poly.type
_entity_poly.pdbx_seq_one_letter_code
_entity_poly.pdbx_strand_id
1 'polypeptide(L)'
;MRISPMPLAFCAIFTCISLTAQAETQKERDLHCAAYYEVLSVAGDQPDISRKQSSKASYALLVHAGYTPQAQDYVAQKMVDLHKETTGPMTPASTAKLREKYDAECKVLLKAAWCEAYKDPGACEG
;
A
#
# COMPACT_ATOMS: atom_id res chain seq x y z
N MET A 1 -40.25 -25.69 36.42
CA MET A 1 -40.39 -24.33 35.86
C MET A 1 -39.59 -23.35 36.71
N ARG A 2 -38.55 -22.74 36.12
CA ARG A 2 -38.04 -21.37 36.32
C ARG A 2 -36.55 -21.34 35.96
N ILE A 3 -36.28 -20.99 34.71
CA ILE A 3 -34.98 -20.55 34.22
C ILE A 3 -35.05 -19.02 34.21
N SER A 4 -34.07 -18.35 34.79
CA SER A 4 -33.89 -16.89 34.75
C SER A 4 -32.40 -16.58 34.52
N PRO A 5 -32.04 -15.39 34.00
CA PRO A 5 -31.32 -15.28 32.74
C PRO A 5 -29.84 -14.87 32.88
N MET A 6 -29.06 -15.20 31.85
CA MET A 6 -27.71 -14.70 31.59
C MET A 6 -27.63 -13.16 31.52
N PRO A 7 -26.48 -12.56 31.88
CA PRO A 7 -26.07 -11.28 31.32
C PRO A 7 -24.98 -11.53 30.26
N LEU A 8 -25.40 -11.81 29.02
CA LEU A 8 -24.56 -11.69 27.82
C LEU A 8 -24.72 -10.24 27.31
N ALA A 9 -24.03 -9.29 27.93
CA ALA A 9 -24.08 -7.88 27.49
C ALA A 9 -22.86 -7.07 27.93
N PHE A 10 -21.64 -7.51 27.60
CA PHE A 10 -20.44 -6.68 27.82
C PHE A 10 -19.38 -6.77 26.70
N CYS A 11 -19.74 -7.20 25.48
CA CYS A 11 -18.79 -7.31 24.36
C CYS A 11 -19.24 -6.55 23.10
N ALA A 12 -19.73 -5.31 23.23
CA ALA A 12 -20.19 -4.54 22.06
C ALA A 12 -19.71 -3.07 22.01
N ILE A 13 -18.70 -2.67 22.81
CA ILE A 13 -18.23 -1.27 22.83
C ILE A 13 -16.78 -1.12 22.34
N PHE A 14 -16.00 -2.21 22.24
CA PHE A 14 -14.59 -2.14 21.82
C PHE A 14 -14.34 -2.30 20.30
N THR A 15 -15.36 -2.60 19.50
CA THR A 15 -15.17 -2.97 18.08
C THR A 15 -15.16 -1.79 17.10
N CYS A 16 -15.66 -0.61 17.47
CA CYS A 16 -15.78 0.50 16.53
C CYS A 16 -14.51 1.36 16.40
N ILE A 17 -13.68 1.43 17.44
CA ILE A 17 -12.48 2.30 17.45
C ILE A 17 -11.33 1.64 16.65
N SER A 18 -11.27 0.31 16.62
CA SER A 18 -10.22 -0.41 15.89
C SER A 18 -10.38 -0.32 14.37
N LEU A 19 -11.62 -0.24 13.86
CA LEU A 19 -11.87 -0.26 12.42
C LEU A 19 -11.39 1.01 11.70
N THR A 20 -11.61 2.19 12.30
CA THR A 20 -11.21 3.47 11.70
C THR A 20 -9.69 3.66 11.75
N ALA A 21 -9.06 3.33 12.88
CA ALA A 21 -7.61 3.35 13.01
C ALA A 21 -6.94 2.34 12.06
N GLN A 22 -7.50 1.13 11.92
CA GLN A 22 -6.95 0.13 11.01
C GLN A 22 -7.11 0.53 9.53
N ALA A 23 -8.23 1.19 9.16
CA ALA A 23 -8.43 1.73 7.82
C ALA A 23 -7.48 2.88 7.49
N GLU A 24 -7.23 3.80 8.44
CA GLU A 24 -6.21 4.85 8.25
C GLU A 24 -4.81 4.25 8.07
N THR A 25 -4.44 3.24 8.87
CA THR A 25 -3.14 2.58 8.69
C THR A 25 -3.01 1.84 7.36
N GLN A 26 -4.10 1.26 6.85
CA GLN A 26 -4.08 0.59 5.56
C GLN A 26 -3.85 1.60 4.44
N LYS A 27 -4.59 2.71 4.47
CA LYS A 27 -4.43 3.81 3.52
C LYS A 27 -3.01 4.36 3.53
N GLU A 28 -2.43 4.61 4.70
CA GLU A 28 -1.05 5.10 4.81
C GLU A 28 -0.03 4.10 4.24
N ARG A 29 -0.21 2.80 4.51
CA ARG A 29 0.64 1.74 3.92
C ARG A 29 0.51 1.69 2.40
N ASP A 30 -0.70 1.80 1.87
CA ASP A 30 -0.92 1.82 0.42
C ASP A 30 -0.22 3.03 -0.22
N LEU A 31 -0.32 4.22 0.39
CA LEU A 31 0.37 5.42 -0.08
C LEU A 31 1.89 5.30 0.02
N HIS A 32 2.41 4.67 1.07
CA HIS A 32 3.84 4.36 1.16
C HIS A 32 4.27 3.45 0.01
N CYS A 33 3.53 2.36 -0.23
CA CYS A 33 3.84 1.43 -1.30
C CYS A 33 3.66 2.06 -2.69
N ALA A 34 2.72 3.00 -2.85
CA ALA A 34 2.59 3.78 -4.07
C ALA A 34 3.86 4.59 -4.35
N ALA A 35 4.36 5.31 -3.34
CA ALA A 35 5.62 6.05 -3.43
C ALA A 35 6.82 5.13 -3.72
N TYR A 36 6.87 3.95 -3.11
CA TYR A 36 7.89 2.94 -3.36
C TYR A 36 7.93 2.51 -4.84
N TYR A 37 6.79 2.12 -5.41
CA TYR A 37 6.73 1.72 -6.82
C TYR A 37 7.00 2.90 -7.77
N GLU A 38 6.61 4.12 -7.39
CA GLU A 38 6.97 5.31 -8.18
C GLU A 38 8.49 5.51 -8.20
N VAL A 39 9.15 5.38 -7.05
CA VAL A 39 10.62 5.41 -6.92
C VAL A 39 11.29 4.35 -7.79
N LEU A 40 10.77 3.12 -7.82
CA LEU A 40 11.28 2.08 -8.72
C LEU A 40 11.13 2.47 -10.19
N SER A 41 10.01 3.11 -10.55
CA SER A 41 9.78 3.58 -11.92
C SER A 41 10.77 4.68 -12.33
N VAL A 42 11.13 5.57 -11.40
CA VAL A 42 12.13 6.63 -11.62
C VAL A 42 13.52 6.03 -11.84
N ALA A 43 13.87 4.99 -11.07
CA ALA A 43 15.11 4.24 -11.25
C ALA A 43 15.18 3.47 -12.59
N GLY A 44 14.06 3.35 -13.30
CA GLY A 44 13.96 2.65 -14.58
C GLY A 44 13.52 1.19 -14.44
N ASP A 45 13.74 0.42 -15.50
CA ASP A 45 13.44 -1.01 -15.50
C ASP A 45 14.24 -1.73 -14.43
N GLN A 46 13.52 -2.44 -13.57
CA GLN A 46 14.10 -3.32 -12.56
C GLN A 46 14.19 -4.75 -13.14
N PRO A 47 15.01 -5.65 -12.56
CA PRO A 47 15.20 -7.01 -13.09
C PRO A 47 13.93 -7.84 -13.30
N ASP A 48 12.90 -7.61 -12.50
CA ASP A 48 11.63 -8.36 -12.46
C ASP A 48 10.39 -7.50 -12.74
N ILE A 49 10.54 -6.18 -12.89
CA ILE A 49 9.43 -5.26 -13.13
C ILE A 49 9.88 -4.10 -14.01
N SER A 50 9.19 -3.90 -15.14
CA SER A 50 9.45 -2.74 -16.00
C SER A 50 9.02 -1.44 -15.33
N ARG A 51 9.63 -0.32 -15.71
CA ARG A 51 9.23 1.03 -15.31
C ARG A 51 7.73 1.25 -15.48
N LYS A 52 7.17 0.80 -16.61
CA LYS A 52 5.73 0.92 -16.89
C LYS A 52 4.88 0.12 -15.91
N GLN A 53 5.29 -1.09 -15.55
CA GLN A 53 4.59 -1.89 -14.55
C GLN A 53 4.72 -1.27 -13.16
N SER A 54 5.88 -0.72 -12.80
CA SER A 54 6.08 0.00 -11.54
C SER A 54 5.17 1.23 -11.44
N SER A 55 5.08 2.07 -12.47
CA SER A 55 4.15 3.22 -12.47
C SER A 55 2.69 2.79 -12.38
N LYS A 56 2.30 1.67 -13.01
CA LYS A 56 0.94 1.12 -12.86
C LYS A 56 0.68 0.63 -11.42
N ALA A 57 1.67 0.00 -10.79
CA ALA A 57 1.56 -0.45 -9.42
C ALA A 57 1.40 0.72 -8.44
N SER A 58 2.19 1.78 -8.63
CA SER A 58 2.06 3.05 -7.92
C SER A 58 0.64 3.61 -8.03
N TYR A 59 0.12 3.71 -9.25
CA TYR A 59 -1.23 4.20 -9.50
C TYR A 59 -2.31 3.32 -8.84
N ALA A 60 -2.19 2.00 -8.92
CA ALA A 60 -3.17 1.10 -8.33
C ALA A 60 -3.32 1.31 -6.82
N LEU A 61 -2.20 1.40 -6.11
CA LEU A 61 -2.17 1.66 -4.67
C LEU A 61 -2.70 3.06 -4.32
N LEU A 62 -2.38 4.07 -5.12
CA LEU A 62 -2.91 5.42 -4.94
C LEU A 62 -4.43 5.47 -5.14
N VAL A 63 -4.97 4.72 -6.10
CA VAL A 63 -6.43 4.58 -6.32
C VAL A 63 -7.09 3.89 -5.14
N HIS A 64 -6.53 2.76 -4.68
CA HIS A 64 -7.03 2.02 -3.53
C HIS A 64 -7.02 2.87 -2.23
N ALA A 65 -6.07 3.79 -2.10
CA ALA A 65 -6.01 4.77 -1.02
C ALA A 65 -7.00 5.95 -1.17
N GLY A 66 -7.76 6.03 -2.27
CA GLY A 66 -8.82 7.00 -2.52
C GLY A 66 -8.47 8.19 -3.42
N TYR A 67 -7.32 8.18 -4.12
CA TYR A 67 -6.90 9.16 -5.14
C TYR A 67 -7.33 10.62 -4.85
N THR A 68 -6.85 11.22 -3.77
CA THR A 68 -7.11 12.64 -3.44
C THR A 68 -5.85 13.49 -3.62
N PRO A 69 -5.97 14.83 -3.70
CA PRO A 69 -4.80 15.71 -3.69
C PRO A 69 -3.88 15.46 -2.48
N GLN A 70 -4.45 15.28 -1.29
CA GLN A 70 -3.69 14.98 -0.07
C GLN A 70 -2.95 13.64 -0.15
N ALA A 71 -3.55 12.63 -0.79
CA ALA A 71 -2.90 11.35 -1.03
C ALA A 71 -1.70 11.49 -1.98
N GLN A 72 -1.82 12.31 -3.03
CA GLN A 72 -0.71 12.60 -3.93
C GLN A 72 0.43 13.36 -3.23
N ASP A 73 0.10 14.35 -2.40
CA ASP A 73 1.09 15.07 -1.59
C ASP A 73 1.82 14.12 -0.63
N TYR A 74 1.09 13.20 0.00
CA TYR A 74 1.69 12.18 0.86
C TYR A 74 2.64 11.27 0.09
N VAL A 75 2.24 10.79 -1.10
CA VAL A 75 3.11 9.99 -1.98
C VAL A 75 4.37 10.76 -2.33
N ALA A 76 4.25 12.02 -2.76
CA ALA A 76 5.39 12.87 -3.10
C ALA A 76 6.35 13.04 -1.90
N GLN A 77 5.81 13.29 -0.71
CA GLN A 77 6.60 13.40 0.51
C GLN A 77 7.32 12.07 0.83
N LYS A 78 6.64 10.93 0.68
CA LYS A 78 7.26 9.61 0.88
C LYS A 78 8.32 9.29 -0.15
N MET A 79 8.16 9.70 -1.41
CA MET A 79 9.22 9.56 -2.41
C MET A 79 10.49 10.31 -1.99
N VAL A 80 10.35 11.52 -1.44
CA VAL A 80 11.49 12.29 -0.91
C VAL A 80 12.14 11.55 0.26
N ASP A 81 11.35 10.97 1.16
CA ASP A 81 11.87 10.22 2.30
C ASP A 81 12.60 8.93 1.86
N LEU A 82 12.03 8.19 0.93
CA LEU A 82 12.64 7.00 0.33
C LEU A 82 13.92 7.34 -0.44
N HIS A 83 13.96 8.49 -1.12
CA HIS A 83 15.17 8.93 -1.80
C HIS A 83 16.33 9.21 -0.82
N LYS A 84 16.05 9.65 0.42
CA LYS A 84 17.09 9.80 1.44
C LYS A 84 17.73 8.46 1.84
N GLU A 85 17.00 7.36 1.68
CA GLU A 85 17.52 5.99 1.93
C GLU A 85 18.38 5.48 0.76
N THR A 86 18.33 6.14 -0.41
CA THR A 86 19.16 5.82 -1.59
C THR A 86 20.31 6.81 -1.75
N THR A 87 21.54 6.32 -1.82
CA THR A 87 22.70 7.19 -2.05
C THR A 87 23.01 7.31 -3.54
N GLY A 88 23.04 8.54 -4.07
CA GLY A 88 23.47 8.82 -5.45
C GLY A 88 22.34 8.72 -6.48
N PRO A 89 22.67 8.53 -7.78
CA PRO A 89 21.68 8.48 -8.84
C PRO A 89 20.64 7.36 -8.64
N MET A 90 19.41 7.60 -9.08
CA MET A 90 18.34 6.61 -9.07
C MET A 90 18.59 5.55 -10.15
N THR A 91 19.01 4.37 -9.72
CA THR A 91 19.34 3.22 -10.58
C THR A 91 18.79 1.95 -9.94
N PRO A 92 18.62 0.85 -10.70
CA PRO A 92 18.19 -0.42 -10.11
C PRO A 92 19.13 -0.94 -9.01
N ALA A 93 20.43 -0.61 -9.08
CA ALA A 93 21.40 -0.97 -8.06
C ALA A 93 21.22 -0.14 -6.78
N SER A 94 20.96 1.17 -6.89
CA SER A 94 20.79 2.04 -5.72
C SER A 94 19.46 1.82 -5.00
N THR A 95 18.44 1.29 -5.68
CA THR A 95 17.16 0.91 -5.07
C THR A 95 17.18 -0.46 -4.38
N ALA A 96 18.24 -1.26 -4.50
CA ALA A 96 18.29 -2.64 -3.96
C ALA A 96 17.94 -2.73 -2.46
N LYS A 97 18.40 -1.76 -1.64
CA LYS A 97 18.06 -1.71 -0.21
C LYS A 97 16.59 -1.41 0.05
N LEU A 98 15.98 -0.52 -0.75
CA LEU A 98 14.54 -0.27 -0.67
C LEU A 98 13.77 -1.54 -1.02
N ARG A 99 14.24 -2.26 -2.04
CA ARG A 99 13.62 -3.51 -2.47
C ARG A 99 13.64 -4.59 -1.40
N GLU A 100 14.79 -4.78 -0.76
CA GLU A 100 14.93 -5.70 0.37
C GLU A 100 13.93 -5.41 1.49
N LYS A 101 13.69 -4.13 1.77
CA LYS A 101 12.83 -3.68 2.86
C LYS A 101 11.34 -3.74 2.54
N TYR A 102 10.94 -3.40 1.31
CA TYR A 102 9.54 -3.11 0.98
C TYR A 102 8.90 -4.06 -0.03
N ASP A 103 9.66 -4.86 -0.80
CA ASP A 103 9.07 -5.72 -1.84
C ASP A 103 8.01 -6.68 -1.28
N ALA A 104 8.28 -7.32 -0.14
CA ALA A 104 7.38 -8.32 0.41
C ALA A 104 6.03 -7.71 0.83
N GLU A 105 6.05 -6.62 1.60
CA GLU A 105 4.84 -5.92 2.05
C GLU A 105 4.07 -5.32 0.86
N CYS A 106 4.76 -4.56 0.01
CA CYS A 106 4.11 -3.83 -1.07
C CYS A 106 3.55 -4.75 -2.14
N LYS A 107 4.13 -5.93 -2.40
CA LYS A 107 3.55 -6.93 -3.30
C LYS A 107 2.21 -7.47 -2.78
N VAL A 108 2.08 -7.68 -1.46
CA VAL A 108 0.83 -8.15 -0.85
C VAL A 108 -0.26 -7.09 -1.00
N LEU A 109 0.05 -5.82 -0.69
CA LEU A 109 -0.91 -4.72 -0.81
C LEU A 109 -1.29 -4.45 -2.26
N LEU A 110 -0.32 -4.52 -3.16
CA LEU A 110 -0.53 -4.32 -4.58
C LEU A 110 -1.58 -5.28 -5.15
N LYS A 111 -1.57 -6.55 -4.71
CA LYS A 111 -2.53 -7.54 -5.18
C LYS A 111 -3.98 -7.14 -4.90
N ALA A 112 -4.26 -6.61 -3.71
CA ALA A 112 -5.58 -6.10 -3.36
C ALA A 112 -5.94 -4.85 -4.19
N ALA A 113 -5.00 -3.91 -4.29
CA ALA A 113 -5.21 -2.64 -4.99
C ALA A 113 -5.37 -2.79 -6.52
N TRP A 114 -4.70 -3.77 -7.12
CA TRP A 114 -4.68 -3.94 -8.58
C TRP A 114 -6.06 -4.25 -9.16
N CYS A 115 -6.84 -5.06 -8.45
CA CYS A 115 -8.22 -5.41 -8.79
C CYS A 115 -9.11 -4.17 -8.87
N GLU A 116 -9.03 -3.31 -7.86
CA GLU A 116 -9.87 -2.13 -7.77
C GLU A 116 -9.52 -1.13 -8.88
N ALA A 117 -8.23 -0.90 -9.11
CA ALA A 117 -7.77 0.12 -10.05
C ALA A 117 -8.01 -0.26 -11.52
N TYR A 118 -7.89 -1.54 -11.88
CA TYR A 118 -7.92 -1.97 -13.28
C TYR A 118 -9.13 -2.84 -13.66
N LYS A 119 -9.95 -3.28 -12.70
CA LYS A 119 -11.14 -4.11 -12.94
C LYS A 119 -10.87 -5.33 -13.83
N ASP A 120 -9.65 -5.87 -13.75
CA ASP A 120 -9.20 -7.02 -14.53
C ASP A 120 -9.50 -8.31 -13.74
N PRO A 121 -10.45 -9.16 -14.20
CA PRO A 121 -10.83 -10.36 -13.48
C PRO A 121 -9.67 -11.34 -13.28
N GLY A 122 -8.72 -11.39 -14.22
CA GLY A 122 -7.55 -12.27 -14.15
C GLY A 122 -6.47 -11.79 -13.18
N ALA A 123 -6.60 -10.56 -12.66
CA ALA A 123 -5.65 -10.01 -11.69
C ALA A 123 -6.06 -10.25 -10.23
N CYS A 124 -7.27 -10.76 -9.99
CA CYS A 124 -7.83 -11.00 -8.66
C CYS A 124 -7.69 -12.45 -8.19
N GLU A 125 -7.39 -13.36 -9.12
CA GLU A 125 -7.19 -14.78 -8.86
C GLU A 125 -5.70 -15.11 -8.95
N GLY A 126 -4.99 -14.93 -7.84
CA GLY A 126 -3.63 -15.44 -7.65
C GLY A 126 -3.41 -15.78 -6.20
#